data_AF-A0AAD9RX66-F1
#
_entry.id   AF-A0AAD9RX66-F1
#
_cell.length_a   1.000
_cell.length_b   1.000
_cell.length_c   1.000
_cell.angle_alpha   90.00
_cell.angle_beta   90.00
_cell.angle_gamma   90.00
#
_symmetry.space_group_name_H-M   'P 1'
#
loop_
_entity.id
_entity.type
_entity.pdbx_description
1 polymer ?
#
loop_
_entity_poly.entity_id
_entity_poly.type
_entity_poly.pdbx_seq_one_letter_code
_entity_poly.pdbx_strand_id
1 'polypeptide(L)'
;MRNTILNVRAFELCNCMIKKQCQNLTRKYCTDEAKYTLEKKKIIHPYRKLHPWKSLDKFSQYLLNNIIYNKDGLVAINKPYGISAKQPNINENADKVYSKVPNAADYTLSDSIPYIAKKLGYPELVVVKAPEKFMSGVTLLAANVTTQEAIQSSYVKAIGMNLLNKVYWIVTIRTSNQMQGKEHLCLKKEWNSSRSESKVIISDSWSKNAQKQRRVRILNVQFDVISNSTNNLSSLIELKASTTKWHALRLFASTRLYTPILGDNIYGTRIHKVGGAWLLVNPFTEAYQLPEVDSELLKLLHLTKAKQELIPCHIHARRVLLPKFLDEECLTLEAPLIPPLDWTCQQLKFKNIPEFEEKEKVEVSL
;
A
#
# COMPACT_ATOMS: atom_id res chain seq x y z
N MET A 1 -27.97 11.71 -91.80
CA MET A 1 -26.89 10.76 -92.14
C MET A 1 -25.90 10.76 -90.98
N ARG A 2 -25.65 9.71 -90.19
CA ARG A 2 -26.09 8.31 -90.13
C ARG A 2 -26.20 7.92 -88.63
N ASN A 3 -27.18 7.08 -88.34
CA ASN A 3 -27.33 6.24 -87.14
C ASN A 3 -26.05 5.40 -86.87
N THR A 4 -25.77 4.86 -85.68
CA THR A 4 -26.35 3.59 -85.13
C THR A 4 -25.84 3.42 -83.68
N ILE A 5 -26.65 3.48 -82.60
CA ILE A 5 -27.57 2.52 -81.92
C ILE A 5 -26.86 1.43 -81.07
N LEU A 6 -27.43 1.22 -79.85
CA LEU A 6 -27.54 0.03 -78.98
C LEU A 6 -26.71 0.13 -77.68
N ASN A 7 -27.19 -0.14 -76.46
CA ASN A 7 -28.48 -0.57 -75.88
C ASN A 7 -28.35 -0.28 -74.35
N VAL A 8 -29.20 0.51 -73.68
CA VAL A 8 -30.55 0.24 -73.14
C VAL A 8 -30.56 -0.51 -71.78
N ARG A 9 -31.17 0.18 -70.78
CA ARG A 9 -31.88 -0.31 -69.57
C ARG A 9 -31.03 -0.94 -68.44
N ALA A 10 -31.39 -0.87 -67.15
CA ALA A 10 -32.44 -0.20 -66.38
C ALA A 10 -32.18 -0.53 -64.88
N PHE A 11 -32.99 0.09 -64.00
CA PHE A 11 -33.18 -0.18 -62.55
C PHE A 11 -32.09 0.43 -61.65
N GLU A 12 -32.31 1.53 -60.92
CA GLU A 12 -33.43 1.87 -60.02
C GLU A 12 -33.92 0.65 -59.22
N LEU A 13 -33.46 0.53 -57.97
CA LEU A 13 -34.28 0.31 -56.76
C LEU A 13 -33.43 -0.27 -55.62
N CYS A 14 -33.76 0.17 -54.41
CA CYS A 14 -33.50 -0.51 -53.13
C CYS A 14 -32.14 -0.32 -52.43
N ASN A 15 -31.83 0.94 -52.06
CA ASN A 15 -31.04 1.23 -50.86
C ASN A 15 -31.91 1.09 -49.60
N CYS A 16 -32.32 -0.14 -49.26
CA CYS A 16 -32.82 -0.52 -47.93
C CYS A 16 -33.03 -2.04 -47.88
N MET A 17 -31.99 -2.85 -47.61
CA MET A 17 -32.09 -4.19 -47.00
C MET A 17 -30.70 -4.82 -46.84
N ILE A 18 -29.87 -4.26 -45.94
CA ILE A 18 -28.75 -4.99 -45.31
C ILE A 18 -28.95 -4.92 -43.79
N LYS A 19 -30.11 -5.40 -43.37
CA LYS A 19 -30.42 -5.80 -42.00
C LYS A 19 -31.35 -7.01 -42.12
N LYS A 20 -30.94 -8.11 -41.49
CA LYS A 20 -31.61 -9.43 -41.39
C LYS A 20 -31.30 -10.40 -42.53
N GLN A 21 -30.33 -11.29 -42.24
CA GLN A 21 -30.42 -12.76 -42.41
C GLN A 21 -29.02 -13.34 -42.63
N CYS A 22 -28.25 -13.44 -41.54
CA CYS A 22 -27.21 -14.45 -41.39
C CYS A 22 -27.25 -14.93 -39.93
N GLN A 23 -28.37 -15.57 -39.58
CA GLN A 23 -28.47 -16.45 -38.43
C GLN A 23 -28.84 -17.84 -38.94
N ASN A 24 -28.21 -18.83 -38.33
CA ASN A 24 -28.54 -20.26 -38.29
C ASN A 24 -27.75 -21.16 -39.25
N LEU A 25 -26.72 -21.80 -38.67
CA LEU A 25 -26.57 -23.26 -38.52
C LEU A 25 -25.07 -23.59 -38.38
N THR A 26 -24.55 -23.57 -37.13
CA THR A 26 -23.97 -24.74 -36.41
C THR A 26 -22.54 -25.13 -36.85
N ARG A 27 -21.57 -25.52 -36.00
CA ARG A 27 -21.38 -25.73 -34.56
C ARG A 27 -19.94 -26.26 -34.40
N LYS A 28 -19.35 -26.09 -33.20
CA LYS A 28 -18.25 -26.89 -32.61
C LYS A 28 -16.86 -26.73 -33.29
N TYR A 29 -15.77 -26.32 -32.65
CA TYR A 29 -15.30 -26.55 -31.29
C TYR A 29 -14.45 -25.34 -30.84
N CYS A 30 -14.83 -24.69 -29.75
CA CYS A 30 -13.87 -24.04 -28.87
C CYS A 30 -14.46 -24.23 -27.48
N THR A 31 -13.90 -25.16 -26.71
CA THR A 31 -14.49 -25.64 -25.47
C THR A 31 -14.62 -24.50 -24.46
N ASP A 32 -15.88 -24.21 -24.14
CA ASP A 32 -16.40 -23.25 -23.18
C ASP A 32 -16.00 -23.53 -21.71
N GLU A 33 -15.08 -24.44 -21.42
CA GLU A 33 -14.77 -24.89 -20.06
C GLU A 33 -14.02 -23.84 -19.21
N ALA A 34 -13.22 -22.97 -19.84
CA ALA A 34 -12.52 -21.91 -19.11
C ALA A 34 -13.41 -20.70 -18.77
N LYS A 35 -14.51 -20.50 -19.51
CA LYS A 35 -15.49 -19.43 -19.23
C LYS A 35 -16.61 -19.86 -18.28
N TYR A 36 -16.97 -21.14 -18.27
CA TYR A 36 -18.12 -21.64 -17.49
C TYR A 36 -17.84 -22.01 -16.01
N THR A 37 -16.59 -21.96 -15.54
CA THR A 37 -16.28 -22.36 -14.15
C THR A 37 -16.20 -21.19 -13.16
N LEU A 38 -16.21 -19.93 -13.64
CA LEU A 38 -16.18 -18.73 -12.78
C LEU A 38 -17.56 -18.20 -12.38
N GLU A 39 -18.66 -18.72 -12.97
CA GLU A 39 -20.02 -18.24 -12.71
C GLU A 39 -20.75 -18.97 -11.55
N LYS A 40 -20.12 -19.93 -10.85
CA LYS A 40 -20.77 -20.68 -9.74
C LYS A 40 -20.13 -20.57 -8.35
N LYS A 41 -19.12 -19.71 -8.16
CA LYS A 41 -18.78 -19.14 -6.83
C LYS A 41 -18.44 -17.67 -7.07
N LYS A 42 -19.18 -16.71 -6.48
CA LYS A 42 -18.77 -15.29 -6.48
C LYS A 42 -17.41 -15.19 -5.79
N ILE A 43 -16.31 -15.28 -6.54
CA ILE A 43 -14.96 -15.14 -5.98
C ILE A 43 -14.81 -13.69 -5.50
N ILE A 44 -14.83 -13.52 -4.19
CA ILE A 44 -14.67 -12.21 -3.56
C ILE A 44 -13.20 -11.82 -3.65
N HIS A 45 -12.92 -10.71 -4.33
CA HIS A 45 -11.57 -10.16 -4.47
C HIS A 45 -10.88 -10.01 -3.10
N PRO A 46 -9.59 -10.39 -2.93
CA PRO A 46 -8.88 -10.33 -1.64
C PRO A 46 -8.93 -8.96 -0.96
N TYR A 47 -8.81 -7.85 -1.69
CA TYR A 47 -8.97 -6.50 -1.15
C TYR A 47 -10.33 -6.23 -0.49
N ARG A 48 -11.40 -6.97 -0.82
CA ARG A 48 -12.69 -6.85 -0.11
C ARG A 48 -12.69 -7.56 1.25
N LYS A 49 -11.67 -8.37 1.52
CA LYS A 49 -11.45 -9.09 2.78
C LYS A 49 -10.38 -8.42 3.63
N LEU A 50 -10.19 -7.10 3.50
CA LEU A 50 -9.24 -6.35 4.35
C LEU A 50 -9.66 -6.42 5.82
N HIS A 51 -10.95 -6.25 6.11
CA HIS A 51 -11.52 -6.38 7.45
C HIS A 51 -12.60 -7.48 7.47
N PRO A 52 -12.23 -8.76 7.67
CA PRO A 52 -13.17 -9.87 7.75
C PRO A 52 -13.93 -9.97 9.09
N TRP A 53 -13.50 -9.24 10.12
CA TRP A 53 -14.10 -9.24 11.46
C TRP A 53 -15.37 -8.42 11.52
N LYS A 54 -16.43 -8.99 12.08
CA LYS A 54 -17.75 -8.36 12.22
C LYS A 54 -18.04 -7.78 13.61
N SER A 55 -17.12 -7.95 14.55
CA SER A 55 -17.24 -7.45 15.92
C SER A 55 -15.86 -7.16 16.53
N LEU A 56 -15.85 -6.35 17.59
CA LEU A 56 -14.63 -6.06 18.37
C LEU A 56 -13.99 -7.34 18.94
N ASP A 57 -14.78 -8.31 19.39
CA ASP A 57 -14.25 -9.57 19.93
C ASP A 57 -13.52 -10.39 18.86
N LYS A 58 -14.11 -10.49 17.65
CA LYS A 58 -13.48 -11.20 16.53
C LYS A 58 -12.22 -10.48 16.06
N PHE A 59 -12.23 -9.15 16.08
CA PHE A 59 -11.04 -8.35 15.79
C PHE A 59 -9.94 -8.55 16.84
N SER A 60 -10.30 -8.51 18.13
CA SER A 60 -9.36 -8.73 19.24
C SER A 60 -8.77 -10.14 19.19
N GLN A 61 -9.58 -11.15 18.86
CA GLN A 61 -9.11 -12.52 18.66
C GLN A 61 -8.19 -12.63 17.43
N TYR A 62 -8.50 -11.91 16.34
CA TYR A 62 -7.62 -11.84 15.18
C TYR A 62 -6.24 -11.28 15.57
N LEU A 63 -6.19 -10.19 16.34
CA LEU A 63 -4.93 -9.62 16.80
C LEU A 63 -4.16 -10.56 17.74
N LEU A 64 -4.86 -11.25 18.64
CA LEU A 64 -4.26 -12.25 19.52
C LEU A 64 -3.59 -13.37 18.72
N ASN A 65 -4.24 -13.86 17.65
CA ASN A 65 -3.69 -14.88 16.75
C ASN A 65 -2.53 -14.34 15.88
N ASN A 66 -2.33 -13.02 15.84
CA ASN A 66 -1.30 -12.35 15.06
C ASN A 66 -0.23 -11.69 15.97
N ILE A 67 -0.05 -12.22 17.18
CA ILE A 67 1.10 -11.91 18.02
C ILE A 67 2.36 -12.48 17.37
N ILE A 68 3.35 -11.62 17.19
CA ILE A 68 4.66 -11.94 16.63
C ILE A 68 5.66 -12.25 17.75
N TYR A 69 5.49 -11.60 18.91
CA TYR A 69 6.41 -11.71 20.04
C TYR A 69 5.67 -11.47 21.35
N ASN A 70 5.99 -12.24 22.38
CA ASN A 70 5.45 -12.07 23.73
C ASN A 70 6.46 -12.59 24.77
N LYS A 71 7.28 -11.70 25.31
CA LYS A 71 8.29 -12.03 26.33
C LYS A 71 8.67 -10.77 27.12
N ASP A 72 8.96 -10.93 28.42
CA ASP A 72 9.46 -9.85 29.31
C ASP A 72 8.58 -8.58 29.32
N GLY A 73 7.27 -8.78 29.20
CA GLY A 73 6.26 -7.70 29.15
C GLY A 73 6.20 -6.94 27.83
N LEU A 74 7.05 -7.28 26.84
CA LEU A 74 6.98 -6.76 25.48
C LEU A 74 6.07 -7.67 24.64
N VAL A 75 5.04 -7.09 24.05
CA VAL A 75 4.16 -7.78 23.09
C VAL A 75 4.26 -7.08 21.75
N ALA A 76 4.59 -7.82 20.70
CA ALA A 76 4.55 -7.33 19.32
C ALA A 76 3.40 -8.00 18.56
N ILE A 77 2.60 -7.20 17.84
CA ILE A 77 1.49 -7.69 17.02
C ILE A 77 1.62 -7.25 15.57
N ASN A 78 1.11 -8.06 14.64
CA ASN A 78 0.98 -7.68 13.23
C ASN A 78 -0.30 -6.89 13.02
N LYS A 79 -0.21 -5.55 13.03
CA LYS A 79 -1.37 -4.68 12.84
C LYS A 79 -1.92 -4.82 11.41
N PRO A 80 -3.23 -5.03 11.21
CA PRO A 80 -3.82 -5.01 9.88
C PRO A 80 -3.86 -3.59 9.29
N TYR A 81 -3.97 -3.52 7.97
CA TYR A 81 -4.22 -2.28 7.23
C TYR A 81 -5.57 -1.69 7.63
N GLY A 82 -5.68 -0.35 7.66
CA GLY A 82 -6.96 0.35 7.84
C GLY A 82 -7.35 0.62 9.30
N ILE A 83 -6.66 0.03 10.28
CA ILE A 83 -6.92 0.23 11.71
C ILE A 83 -5.99 1.29 12.30
N SER A 84 -6.54 2.28 12.99
CA SER A 84 -5.78 3.30 13.71
C SER A 84 -5.36 2.80 15.10
N ALA A 85 -4.26 3.34 15.63
CA ALA A 85 -3.81 3.00 16.97
C ALA A 85 -4.75 3.52 18.07
N LYS A 86 -5.29 4.73 17.87
CA LYS A 86 -6.21 5.44 18.77
C LYS A 86 -7.36 6.01 17.96
N GLN A 87 -8.41 6.46 18.66
CA GLN A 87 -9.52 7.15 18.02
C GLN A 87 -9.02 8.44 17.33
N PRO A 88 -9.46 8.71 16.08
CA PRO A 88 -9.12 9.96 15.42
C PRO A 88 -9.74 11.12 16.18
N ASN A 89 -9.01 12.24 16.28
CA ASN A 89 -9.58 13.46 16.84
C ASN A 89 -10.69 13.95 15.90
N ILE A 90 -11.86 14.30 16.44
CA ILE A 90 -13.02 14.81 15.67
C ILE A 90 -12.66 16.05 14.82
N ASN A 91 -11.61 16.78 15.21
CA ASN A 91 -11.10 17.99 14.54
C ASN A 91 -10.02 17.73 13.47
N GLU A 92 -9.55 16.49 13.31
CA GLU A 92 -8.79 16.14 12.12
C GLU A 92 -9.80 16.00 10.99
N ASN A 93 -9.90 17.03 10.13
CA ASN A 93 -10.64 16.97 8.88
C ASN A 93 -10.38 15.60 8.26
N ALA A 94 -11.36 14.71 8.34
CA ALA A 94 -11.22 13.35 7.83
C ALA A 94 -10.82 13.50 6.37
N ASP A 95 -9.56 13.16 6.03
CA ASP A 95 -9.08 13.41 4.67
C ASP A 95 -10.00 12.65 3.74
N LYS A 96 -10.81 13.40 2.97
CA LYS A 96 -11.86 12.89 2.08
C LYS A 96 -11.30 12.02 0.93
N VAL A 97 -9.98 11.77 0.94
CA VAL A 97 -9.17 11.19 -0.13
C VAL A 97 -8.56 9.84 0.26
N TYR A 98 -8.84 9.31 1.47
CA TYR A 98 -8.41 7.95 1.79
C TYR A 98 -9.21 6.91 1.01
N SER A 99 -8.54 5.85 0.56
CA SER A 99 -9.17 4.68 -0.07
C SER A 99 -10.31 4.17 0.83
N LYS A 100 -11.50 3.99 0.25
CA LYS A 100 -12.64 3.37 0.97
C LYS A 100 -12.23 1.96 1.36
N VAL A 101 -11.93 1.75 2.64
CA VAL A 101 -11.59 0.42 3.15
C VAL A 101 -12.87 -0.43 3.12
N PRO A 102 -12.95 -1.49 2.32
CA PRO A 102 -14.12 -2.35 2.29
C PRO A 102 -14.34 -2.97 3.67
N ASN A 103 -15.60 -2.95 4.14
CA ASN A 103 -15.97 -3.40 5.48
C ASN A 103 -15.18 -2.68 6.59
N ALA A 104 -14.97 -1.37 6.44
CA ALA A 104 -14.30 -0.55 7.44
C ALA A 104 -14.82 -0.86 8.85
N ALA A 105 -13.91 -1.10 9.77
CA ALA A 105 -14.24 -1.39 11.16
C ALA A 105 -14.23 -0.07 11.93
N ASP A 106 -15.19 0.09 12.83
CA ASP A 106 -15.35 1.29 13.65
C ASP A 106 -14.58 1.19 14.98
N TYR A 107 -13.59 0.29 15.04
CA TYR A 107 -12.74 0.07 16.20
C TYR A 107 -11.28 0.38 15.89
N THR A 108 -10.54 0.67 16.95
CA THR A 108 -9.12 0.99 16.95
C THR A 108 -8.32 -0.11 17.66
N LEU A 109 -6.99 -0.04 17.59
CA LEU A 109 -6.17 -0.94 18.40
C LEU A 109 -6.48 -0.78 19.88
N SER A 110 -6.55 0.46 20.39
CA SER A 110 -6.85 0.75 21.80
C SER A 110 -8.10 0.05 22.32
N ASP A 111 -9.15 -0.10 21.51
CA ASP A 111 -10.39 -0.76 21.92
C ASP A 111 -10.20 -2.28 22.15
N SER A 112 -9.26 -2.89 21.43
CA SER A 112 -8.96 -4.34 21.53
C SER A 112 -7.92 -4.69 22.60
N ILE A 113 -7.11 -3.70 23.04
CA ILE A 113 -5.99 -3.94 23.96
C ILE A 113 -6.44 -4.55 25.31
N PRO A 114 -7.53 -4.11 25.96
CA PRO A 114 -7.96 -4.73 27.22
C PRO A 114 -8.28 -6.22 27.10
N TYR A 115 -8.87 -6.65 25.97
CA TYR A 115 -9.13 -8.07 25.71
C TYR A 115 -7.82 -8.85 25.56
N ILE A 116 -6.86 -8.30 24.81
CA ILE A 116 -5.55 -8.93 24.58
C ILE A 116 -4.78 -9.05 25.90
N ALA A 117 -4.73 -7.98 26.71
CA ALA A 117 -4.07 -7.98 28.01
C ALA A 117 -4.61 -9.09 28.91
N LYS A 118 -5.94 -9.18 29.04
CA LYS A 118 -6.62 -10.23 29.81
C LYS A 118 -6.27 -11.63 29.31
N LYS A 119 -6.23 -11.86 27.99
CA LYS A 119 -5.92 -13.17 27.40
C LYS A 119 -4.47 -13.58 27.57
N LEU A 120 -3.55 -12.62 27.64
CA LEU A 120 -2.12 -12.87 27.85
C LEU A 120 -1.73 -12.90 29.33
N GLY A 121 -2.66 -12.65 30.25
CA GLY A 121 -2.38 -12.61 31.69
C GLY A 121 -1.65 -11.35 32.15
N TYR A 122 -1.71 -10.26 31.38
CA TYR A 122 -1.15 -8.98 31.78
C TYR A 122 -2.22 -8.10 32.46
N PRO A 123 -1.86 -7.34 33.52
CA PRO A 123 -2.78 -6.43 34.18
C PRO A 123 -3.24 -5.31 33.23
N GLU A 124 -2.33 -4.84 32.39
CA GLU A 124 -2.57 -3.83 31.36
C GLU A 124 -1.61 -4.06 30.21
N LEU A 125 -1.97 -3.58 29.03
CA LEU A 125 -1.06 -3.39 27.91
C LEU A 125 -1.26 -1.96 27.38
N VAL A 126 -0.18 -1.32 26.94
CA VAL A 126 -0.23 0.01 26.34
C VAL A 126 0.45 0.03 24.98
N VAL A 127 -0.15 0.73 24.01
CA VAL A 127 0.45 0.90 22.68
C VAL A 127 1.61 1.88 22.74
N VAL A 128 2.84 1.42 22.54
CA VAL A 128 4.05 2.25 22.59
C VAL A 128 4.41 2.80 21.21
N LYS A 129 4.41 1.94 20.18
CA LYS A 129 4.65 2.31 18.78
C LYS A 129 3.73 1.53 17.86
N ALA A 130 3.10 2.21 16.91
CA ALA A 130 2.27 1.60 15.88
C ALA A 130 2.52 2.26 14.52
N PRO A 131 2.38 1.53 13.40
CA PRO A 131 2.33 2.10 12.05
C PRO A 131 1.13 3.03 11.86
N GLU A 132 1.14 3.83 10.80
CA GLU A 132 -0.01 4.67 10.43
C GLU A 132 -1.25 3.82 10.13
N LYS A 133 -2.44 4.45 10.14
CA LYS A 133 -3.73 3.77 9.90
C LYS A 133 -3.69 2.89 8.65
N PHE A 134 -3.21 3.45 7.54
CA PHE A 134 -3.13 2.78 6.24
C PHE A 134 -1.77 2.09 5.98
N MET A 135 -1.11 1.65 7.05
CA MET A 135 0.04 0.77 7.01
C MET A 135 -0.26 -0.48 7.83
N SER A 136 0.24 -1.64 7.43
CA SER A 136 0.21 -2.87 8.23
C SER A 136 1.56 -3.12 8.92
N GLY A 137 1.67 -4.13 9.79
CA GLY A 137 2.95 -4.59 10.32
C GLY A 137 3.17 -4.32 11.81
N VAL A 138 4.44 -4.36 12.22
CA VAL A 138 4.86 -4.44 13.64
C VAL A 138 4.29 -3.27 14.47
N THR A 139 3.53 -3.63 15.50
CA THR A 139 3.09 -2.73 16.58
C THR A 139 3.62 -3.25 17.91
N LEU A 140 4.19 -2.35 18.71
CA LEU A 140 4.82 -2.64 20.00
C LEU A 140 3.91 -2.20 21.14
N LEU A 141 3.65 -3.14 22.04
CA LEU A 141 2.91 -2.94 23.28
C LEU A 141 3.83 -3.23 24.48
N ALA A 142 3.55 -2.58 25.61
CA ALA A 142 4.24 -2.83 26.86
C ALA A 142 3.24 -3.19 27.96
N ALA A 143 3.59 -4.16 28.80
CA ALA A 143 2.77 -4.61 29.93
C ALA A 143 3.02 -3.82 31.22
N ASN A 144 4.10 -3.04 31.27
CA ASN A 144 4.46 -2.23 32.42
C ASN A 144 5.34 -1.04 31.98
N VAL A 145 5.55 -0.11 32.91
CA VAL A 145 6.32 1.11 32.69
C VAL A 145 7.77 0.82 32.32
N THR A 146 8.41 -0.16 32.97
CA THR A 146 9.81 -0.54 32.70
C THR A 146 10.00 -1.00 31.25
N THR A 147 9.14 -1.88 30.74
CA THR A 147 9.19 -2.31 29.34
C THR A 147 8.90 -1.15 28.39
N GLN A 148 7.94 -0.28 28.72
CA GLN A 148 7.63 0.91 27.92
C GLN A 148 8.86 1.82 27.79
N GLU A 149 9.53 2.10 28.90
CA GLU A 149 10.75 2.92 28.96
C GLU A 149 11.91 2.25 28.22
N ALA A 150 12.04 0.93 28.31
CA ALA A 150 13.05 0.16 27.56
C ALA A 150 12.84 0.29 26.05
N ILE A 151 11.60 0.15 25.55
CA ILE A 151 11.27 0.37 24.13
C ILE A 151 11.63 1.80 23.73
N GLN A 152 11.20 2.80 24.50
CA GLN A 152 11.47 4.21 24.18
C GLN A 152 12.97 4.51 24.18
N SER A 153 13.71 3.97 25.15
CA SER A 153 15.15 4.09 25.27
C SER A 153 15.87 3.46 24.08
N SER A 154 15.45 2.27 23.61
CA SER A 154 16.00 1.67 22.39
C SER A 154 15.83 2.57 21.16
N TYR A 155 14.71 3.28 21.01
CA TYR A 155 14.52 4.23 19.92
C TYR A 155 15.47 5.45 20.03
N VAL A 156 15.68 5.96 21.24
CA VAL A 156 16.64 7.06 21.48
C VAL A 156 18.06 6.60 21.18
N LYS A 157 18.44 5.41 21.64
CA LYS A 157 19.75 4.81 21.35
C LYS A 157 19.95 4.60 19.85
N ALA A 158 18.95 4.10 19.14
CA ALA A 158 19.00 3.96 17.68
C ALA A 158 19.31 5.29 16.98
N ILE A 159 18.67 6.39 17.42
CA ILE A 159 18.97 7.74 16.90
C ILE A 159 20.43 8.12 17.19
N GLY A 160 20.91 7.91 18.42
CA GLY A 160 22.30 8.21 18.80
C GLY A 160 23.34 7.39 18.02
N MET A 161 22.98 6.18 17.60
CA MET A 161 23.81 5.30 16.77
C MET A 161 23.65 5.56 15.26
N ASN A 162 22.86 6.55 14.84
CA ASN A 162 22.46 6.77 13.44
C ASN A 162 21.86 5.52 12.76
N LEU A 163 21.19 4.67 13.54
CA LEU A 163 20.58 3.44 13.06
C LEU A 163 19.14 3.70 12.57
N LEU A 164 18.87 3.38 11.30
CA LEU A 164 17.52 3.35 10.75
C LEU A 164 16.82 2.05 11.19
N ASN A 165 16.30 2.07 12.41
CA ASN A 165 15.83 0.88 13.12
C ASN A 165 14.44 0.37 12.69
N LYS A 166 13.85 0.93 11.63
CA LYS A 166 12.55 0.51 11.10
C LYS A 166 12.68 0.25 9.62
N VAL A 167 12.21 -0.92 9.21
CA VAL A 167 12.21 -1.39 7.84
C VAL A 167 10.77 -1.54 7.38
N TYR A 168 10.51 -1.04 6.18
CA TYR A 168 9.22 -1.03 5.53
C TYR A 168 9.36 -1.71 4.18
N TRP A 169 8.37 -2.49 3.79
CA TRP A 169 8.22 -2.95 2.42
C TRP A 169 7.09 -2.20 1.74
N ILE A 170 7.35 -1.75 0.51
CA ILE A 170 6.36 -1.08 -0.32
C ILE A 170 6.26 -1.74 -1.70
N VAL A 171 5.05 -1.80 -2.24
CA VAL A 171 4.81 -2.16 -3.65
C VAL A 171 4.49 -0.88 -4.40
N THR A 172 5.13 -0.63 -5.54
CA THR A 172 4.95 0.60 -6.32
C THR A 172 4.10 0.36 -7.57
N ILE A 173 3.53 1.42 -8.15
CA ILE A 173 2.72 1.33 -9.39
C ILE A 173 3.55 1.18 -10.68
N ARG A 174 4.88 1.20 -10.55
CA ARG A 174 5.86 1.16 -11.64
C ARG A 174 7.24 0.81 -11.10
N THR A 175 8.16 0.43 -11.98
CA THR A 175 9.54 0.17 -11.60
C THR A 175 10.31 1.44 -11.28
N SER A 176 11.18 1.34 -10.27
CA SER A 176 12.12 2.41 -9.90
C SER A 176 13.28 2.46 -10.89
N ASN A 177 13.64 3.67 -11.32
CA ASN A 177 14.85 3.89 -12.11
C ASN A 177 16.13 3.77 -11.25
N GLN A 178 15.99 3.89 -9.93
CA GLN A 178 17.08 3.74 -8.97
C GLN A 178 16.92 2.42 -8.23
N MET A 179 17.94 1.56 -8.28
CA MET A 179 17.90 0.25 -7.62
C MET A 179 18.18 0.32 -6.12
N GLN A 180 18.96 1.30 -5.68
CA GLN A 180 19.27 1.52 -4.27
C GLN A 180 19.69 2.97 -4.04
N GLY A 181 19.62 3.44 -2.80
CA GLY A 181 20.10 4.77 -2.47
C GLY A 181 19.99 5.12 -0.99
N LYS A 182 20.67 6.21 -0.63
CA LYS A 182 20.60 6.86 0.68
C LYS A 182 20.39 8.34 0.47
N GLU A 183 19.39 8.92 1.14
CA GLU A 183 19.09 10.34 1.05
C GLU A 183 18.98 10.97 2.45
N HIS A 184 19.52 12.19 2.56
CA HIS A 184 19.43 13.04 3.74
C HIS A 184 18.58 14.27 3.39
N LEU A 185 17.34 14.27 3.87
CA LEU A 185 16.30 15.21 3.45
C LEU A 185 15.63 15.84 4.66
N CYS A 186 14.75 16.81 4.40
CA CYS A 186 13.78 17.25 5.39
C CYS A 186 12.36 17.34 4.80
N LEU A 187 11.38 17.15 5.68
CA LEU A 187 9.99 17.44 5.41
C LEU A 187 9.66 18.83 5.96
N LYS A 188 8.97 19.65 5.18
CA LYS A 188 8.46 20.96 5.60
C LYS A 188 7.02 21.16 5.15
N LYS A 189 6.26 21.93 5.92
CA LYS A 189 4.93 22.40 5.51
C LYS A 189 5.10 23.68 4.71
N GLU A 190 4.65 23.67 3.47
CA GLU A 190 4.56 24.83 2.61
C GLU A 190 3.14 25.38 2.65
N TRP A 191 3.00 26.68 2.83
CA TRP A 191 1.71 27.37 2.87
C TRP A 191 1.44 28.03 1.52
N ASN A 192 0.24 27.83 0.99
CA ASN A 192 -0.25 28.54 -0.18
C ASN A 192 -1.33 29.54 0.25
N SER A 193 -1.03 30.83 0.12
CA SER A 193 -1.95 31.92 0.49
C SER A 193 -3.21 31.93 -0.37
N SER A 194 -3.08 31.71 -1.68
CA SER A 194 -4.22 31.71 -2.62
C SER A 194 -5.24 30.61 -2.32
N ARG A 195 -4.79 29.46 -1.81
CA ARG A 195 -5.66 28.32 -1.47
C ARG A 195 -5.95 28.18 0.02
N SER A 196 -5.33 29.02 0.86
CA SER A 196 -5.43 28.96 2.32
C SER A 196 -5.20 27.54 2.88
N GLU A 197 -4.25 26.82 2.30
CA GLU A 197 -3.92 25.45 2.71
C GLU A 197 -2.40 25.24 2.87
N SER A 198 -2.04 24.28 3.72
CA SER A 198 -0.66 23.81 3.83
C SER A 198 -0.49 22.42 3.23
N LYS A 199 0.58 22.20 2.48
CA LYS A 199 0.98 20.88 1.97
C LYS A 199 2.36 20.51 2.48
N VAL A 200 2.59 19.23 2.67
CA VAL A 200 3.91 18.71 3.07
C VAL A 200 4.73 18.45 1.81
N ILE A 201 5.97 18.92 1.81
CA ILE A 201 6.94 18.72 0.74
C ILE A 201 8.29 18.22 1.29
N ILE A 202 9.07 17.58 0.43
CA ILE A 202 10.45 17.18 0.70
C ILE A 202 11.40 18.26 0.18
N SER A 203 12.40 18.61 0.97
CA SER A 203 13.46 19.57 0.63
C SER A 203 14.83 18.96 0.94
N ASP A 204 15.81 19.26 0.12
CA ASP A 204 17.24 18.97 0.30
C ASP A 204 17.95 19.94 1.26
N SER A 205 17.32 21.08 1.54
CA SER A 205 17.91 22.20 2.25
C SER A 205 17.03 22.69 3.40
N TRP A 206 17.67 22.98 4.55
CA TRP A 206 17.03 23.56 5.72
C TRP A 206 18.05 24.26 6.62
N SER A 207 17.58 25.16 7.48
CA SER A 207 18.43 25.82 8.49
C SER A 207 18.41 25.05 9.82
N LYS A 208 19.53 25.12 10.57
CA LYS A 208 19.62 24.59 11.94
C LYS A 208 18.53 25.18 12.85
N ASN A 209 18.17 26.45 12.64
CA ASN A 209 17.10 27.11 13.39
C ASN A 209 15.72 26.51 13.09
N ALA A 210 15.41 26.22 11.81
CA ALA A 210 14.16 25.57 11.45
C ALA A 210 14.03 24.16 12.06
N GLN A 211 15.15 23.43 12.16
CA GLN A 211 15.21 22.14 12.84
C GLN A 211 14.99 22.28 14.35
N LYS A 212 15.72 23.19 15.03
CA LYS A 212 15.56 23.47 16.47
C LYS A 212 14.12 23.87 16.82
N GLN A 213 13.51 24.71 15.98
CA GLN A 213 12.13 25.18 16.14
C GLN A 213 11.08 24.18 15.63
N ARG A 214 11.50 22.97 15.23
CA ARG A 214 10.62 21.86 14.77
C ARG A 214 9.71 22.23 13.59
N ARG A 215 10.08 23.24 12.80
CA ARG A 215 9.39 23.62 11.56
C ARG A 215 9.66 22.63 10.42
N VAL A 216 10.81 21.97 10.48
CA VAL A 216 11.17 20.86 9.60
C VAL A 216 11.35 19.57 10.38
N ARG A 217 11.19 18.43 9.69
CA ARG A 217 11.48 17.10 10.22
C ARG A 217 12.56 16.45 9.37
N ILE A 218 13.67 16.06 9.99
CA ILE A 218 14.75 15.35 9.28
C ILE A 218 14.26 13.98 8.84
N LEU A 219 14.54 13.65 7.59
CA LEU A 219 14.18 12.43 6.91
C LEU A 219 15.46 11.81 6.33
N ASN A 220 16.02 10.85 7.05
CA ASN A 220 17.07 9.98 6.54
C ASN A 220 16.38 8.76 5.96
N VAL A 221 16.64 8.45 4.70
CA VAL A 221 16.06 7.29 4.02
C VAL A 221 17.18 6.46 3.41
N GLN A 222 17.09 5.15 3.60
CA GLN A 222 17.78 4.18 2.77
C GLN A 222 16.74 3.36 2.04
N PHE A 223 16.97 3.05 0.78
CA PHE A 223 16.09 2.20 0.00
C PHE A 223 16.87 1.24 -0.87
N ASP A 224 16.27 0.07 -1.08
CA ASP A 224 16.82 -1.02 -1.89
C ASP A 224 15.65 -1.71 -2.62
N VAL A 225 15.71 -1.79 -3.95
CA VAL A 225 14.73 -2.53 -4.77
C VAL A 225 15.02 -4.02 -4.60
N ILE A 226 14.10 -4.73 -3.94
CA ILE A 226 14.22 -6.17 -3.65
C ILE A 226 13.94 -6.97 -4.92
N SER A 227 12.84 -6.63 -5.61
CA SER A 227 12.42 -7.32 -6.82
C SER A 227 11.57 -6.41 -7.70
N ASN A 228 11.67 -6.63 -9.01
CA ASN A 228 10.70 -6.10 -9.97
C ASN A 228 9.67 -7.18 -10.31
N SER A 229 8.47 -6.75 -10.69
CA SER A 229 7.39 -7.65 -11.08
C SER A 229 7.64 -8.23 -12.48
N THR A 230 6.80 -9.19 -12.87
CA THR A 230 6.68 -9.60 -14.28
C THR A 230 6.48 -8.37 -15.17
N ASN A 231 7.12 -8.36 -16.34
CA ASN A 231 7.08 -7.30 -17.35
C ASN A 231 7.53 -5.92 -16.85
N ASN A 232 8.25 -5.84 -15.72
CA ASN A 232 8.76 -4.57 -15.15
C ASN A 232 7.65 -3.51 -14.91
N LEU A 233 6.47 -3.97 -14.49
CA LEU A 233 5.30 -3.11 -14.22
C LEU A 233 5.27 -2.53 -12.81
N SER A 234 6.05 -3.07 -11.87
CA SER A 234 6.03 -2.70 -10.46
C SER A 234 7.35 -3.10 -9.78
N SER A 235 7.67 -2.47 -8.65
CA SER A 235 8.78 -2.87 -7.77
C SER A 235 8.29 -3.16 -6.37
N LEU A 236 8.91 -4.15 -5.73
CA LEU A 236 8.96 -4.30 -4.28
C LEU A 236 10.24 -3.62 -3.78
N ILE A 237 10.08 -2.65 -2.87
CA ILE A 237 11.18 -1.85 -2.36
C ILE A 237 11.23 -1.97 -0.83
N GLU A 238 12.42 -2.27 -0.31
CA GLU A 238 12.74 -2.10 1.11
C GLU A 238 13.07 -0.62 1.37
N LEU A 239 12.41 -0.03 2.35
CA LEU A 239 12.65 1.32 2.82
C LEU A 239 13.03 1.30 4.30
N LYS A 240 14.06 2.05 4.66
CA LYS A 240 14.41 2.36 6.06
C LYS A 240 14.32 3.86 6.22
N ALA A 241 13.64 4.33 7.26
CA ALA A 241 13.41 5.77 7.45
C ALA A 241 13.49 6.20 8.92
N SER A 242 14.16 7.33 9.16
CA SER A 242 14.26 7.94 10.50
C SER A 242 12.91 8.40 11.05
N THR A 243 11.97 8.74 10.16
CA THR A 243 10.62 9.18 10.51
C THR A 243 9.61 8.70 9.49
N THR A 244 8.39 8.45 9.95
CA THR A 244 7.21 8.24 9.08
C THR A 244 6.23 9.40 9.16
N LYS A 245 6.49 10.40 10.02
CA LYS A 245 5.59 11.54 10.22
C LYS A 245 5.29 12.24 8.91
N TRP A 246 4.06 12.75 8.80
CA TRP A 246 3.58 13.45 7.61
C TRP A 246 3.68 12.58 6.34
N HIS A 247 3.42 11.28 6.48
CA HIS A 247 3.44 10.32 5.37
C HIS A 247 4.78 10.30 4.62
N ALA A 248 5.89 10.42 5.36
CA ALA A 248 7.23 10.57 4.78
C ALA A 248 7.56 9.53 3.70
N LEU A 249 7.19 8.26 3.91
CA LEU A 249 7.46 7.16 2.97
C LEU A 249 6.69 7.31 1.66
N ARG A 250 5.41 7.70 1.76
CA ARG A 250 4.51 7.92 0.62
C ARG A 250 5.00 9.06 -0.25
N LEU A 251 5.31 10.18 0.41
CA LEU A 251 5.85 11.36 -0.25
C LEU A 251 7.21 11.05 -0.89
N PHE A 252 8.11 10.36 -0.18
CA PHE A 252 9.41 9.95 -0.70
C PHE A 252 9.29 9.08 -1.96
N ALA A 253 8.51 8.01 -1.91
CA ALA A 253 8.31 7.12 -3.05
C ALA A 253 7.73 7.88 -4.26
N SER A 254 6.77 8.77 -4.03
CA SER A 254 6.17 9.53 -5.12
C SER A 254 7.08 10.61 -5.70
N THR A 255 7.77 11.41 -4.88
CA THR A 255 8.44 12.65 -5.34
C THR A 255 9.95 12.53 -5.48
N ARG A 256 10.58 11.53 -4.87
CA ARG A 256 12.02 11.26 -4.98
C ARG A 256 12.29 10.09 -5.91
N LEU A 257 11.57 8.98 -5.73
CA LEU A 257 11.73 7.81 -6.58
C LEU A 257 10.88 7.87 -7.87
N TYR A 258 9.95 8.82 -7.99
CA TYR A 258 8.97 8.88 -9.10
C TYR A 258 8.19 7.56 -9.28
N THR A 259 8.00 6.81 -8.19
CA THR A 259 7.34 5.51 -8.16
C THR A 259 6.36 5.43 -6.99
N PRO A 260 5.17 6.03 -7.13
CA PRO A 260 4.16 6.02 -6.10
C PRO A 260 3.84 4.62 -5.61
N ILE A 261 3.49 4.54 -4.33
CA ILE A 261 3.09 3.30 -3.69
C ILE A 261 1.73 2.88 -4.27
N LEU A 262 1.59 1.60 -4.59
CA LEU A 262 0.35 1.00 -5.08
C LEU A 262 -0.79 1.22 -4.08
N GLY A 263 -1.87 1.84 -4.54
CA GLY A 263 -3.02 2.24 -3.71
C GLY A 263 -2.83 3.54 -2.92
N ASP A 264 -1.77 4.31 -3.19
CA ASP A 264 -1.57 5.64 -2.61
C ASP A 264 -2.39 6.72 -3.34
N ASN A 265 -3.62 6.93 -2.87
CA ASN A 265 -4.50 7.94 -3.44
C ASN A 265 -4.24 9.38 -2.95
N ILE A 266 -3.27 9.60 -2.05
CA ILE A 266 -2.98 10.94 -1.48
C ILE A 266 -1.81 11.59 -2.18
N TYR A 267 -0.70 10.86 -2.30
CA TYR A 267 0.52 11.36 -2.91
C TYR A 267 0.77 10.79 -4.28
N GLY A 268 0.09 9.72 -4.70
CA GLY A 268 0.37 9.10 -6.01
C GLY A 268 0.05 9.97 -7.22
N THR A 269 -0.76 11.02 -7.05
CA THR A 269 -1.04 12.05 -8.06
C THR A 269 0.01 13.15 -8.11
N ARG A 270 1.05 13.10 -7.27
CA ARG A 270 2.18 14.04 -7.31
C ARG A 270 3.07 13.85 -8.52
N ILE A 271 2.87 12.80 -9.30
CA ILE A 271 3.55 12.61 -10.57
C ILE A 271 2.55 12.34 -11.68
N HIS A 272 2.86 12.81 -12.88
CA HIS A 272 2.07 12.55 -14.08
C HIS A 272 2.97 12.29 -15.28
N LYS A 273 2.48 11.49 -16.23
CA LYS A 273 3.19 11.20 -17.47
C LYS A 273 2.84 12.25 -18.52
N VAL A 274 3.85 13.00 -18.98
CA VAL A 274 3.73 14.03 -20.02
C VAL A 274 4.79 13.77 -21.08
N GLY A 275 4.37 13.59 -22.33
CA GLY A 275 5.31 13.33 -23.44
C GLY A 275 6.18 12.08 -23.24
N GLY A 276 5.70 11.06 -22.52
CA GLY A 276 6.46 9.86 -22.20
C GLY A 276 7.36 9.97 -20.96
N ALA A 277 7.61 11.17 -20.46
CA ALA A 277 8.39 11.42 -19.24
C ALA A 277 7.48 11.60 -18.03
N TRP A 278 7.97 11.21 -16.85
CA TRP A 278 7.25 11.42 -15.59
C TRP A 278 7.73 12.70 -14.93
N LEU A 279 6.78 13.59 -14.63
CA LEU A 279 7.06 14.90 -14.07
C LEU A 279 6.38 15.06 -12.72
N LEU A 280 7.03 15.80 -11.83
CA LEU A 280 6.47 16.19 -10.54
C LEU A 280 5.39 17.26 -10.77
N VAL A 281 4.22 17.06 -10.19
CA VAL A 281 3.12 18.03 -10.22
C VAL A 281 3.19 18.91 -8.98
N ASN A 282 2.88 20.19 -9.17
CA ASN A 282 2.84 21.17 -8.09
C ASN A 282 1.95 20.66 -6.95
N PRO A 283 2.44 20.71 -5.69
CA PRO A 283 1.71 20.14 -4.56
C PRO A 283 0.34 20.78 -4.29
N PHE A 284 0.08 21.95 -4.84
CA PHE A 284 -1.17 22.70 -4.70
C PHE A 284 -2.08 22.57 -5.93
N THR A 285 -1.71 21.82 -6.96
CA THR A 285 -2.62 21.50 -8.06
C THR A 285 -3.70 20.53 -7.56
N GLU A 286 -4.96 20.79 -7.93
CA GLU A 286 -6.08 19.92 -7.57
C GLU A 286 -6.00 18.63 -8.36
N ALA A 287 -5.84 17.52 -7.65
CA ALA A 287 -5.95 16.19 -8.20
C ALA A 287 -7.34 15.65 -7.90
N TYR A 288 -8.27 15.76 -8.86
CA TYR A 288 -9.59 15.13 -8.77
C TYR A 288 -9.58 13.66 -9.20
N GLN A 289 -8.42 13.14 -9.61
CA GLN A 289 -8.28 11.83 -10.22
C GLN A 289 -7.41 10.94 -9.34
N LEU A 290 -7.66 9.62 -9.42
CA LEU A 290 -6.75 8.63 -8.83
C LEU A 290 -5.41 8.62 -9.56
N PRO A 291 -4.32 8.16 -8.92
CA PRO A 291 -3.04 7.94 -9.60
C PRO A 291 -3.22 7.08 -10.85
N GLU A 292 -2.46 7.36 -11.90
CA GLU A 292 -2.51 6.55 -13.12
C GLU A 292 -1.80 5.20 -12.89
N VAL A 293 -2.57 4.11 -12.94
CA VAL A 293 -2.05 2.75 -12.82
C VAL A 293 -2.12 2.07 -14.19
N ASP A 294 -1.03 1.39 -14.57
CA ASP A 294 -0.94 0.67 -15.84
C ASP A 294 -2.05 -0.38 -15.99
N SER A 295 -2.65 -0.48 -17.17
CA SER A 295 -3.75 -1.40 -17.44
C SER A 295 -3.35 -2.87 -17.34
N GLU A 296 -2.10 -3.21 -17.68
CA GLU A 296 -1.55 -4.55 -17.54
C GLU A 296 -1.31 -4.87 -16.06
N LEU A 297 -0.84 -3.90 -15.28
CA LEU A 297 -0.72 -4.05 -13.82
C LEU A 297 -2.09 -4.31 -13.18
N LEU A 298 -3.13 -3.57 -13.58
CA LEU A 298 -4.51 -3.82 -13.13
C LEU A 298 -5.02 -5.20 -13.55
N LYS A 299 -4.68 -5.67 -14.75
CA LYS A 299 -5.04 -6.99 -15.25
C LYS A 299 -4.40 -8.11 -14.41
N LEU A 300 -3.13 -7.98 -14.06
CA LEU A 300 -2.45 -8.92 -13.14
C LEU A 300 -3.11 -8.94 -11.76
N LEU A 301 -3.63 -7.81 -11.30
CA LEU A 301 -4.38 -7.70 -10.05
C LEU A 301 -5.87 -8.05 -10.21
N HIS A 302 -6.30 -8.61 -11.34
CA HIS A 302 -7.71 -8.96 -11.60
C HIS A 302 -8.69 -7.80 -11.36
N LEU A 303 -8.27 -6.57 -11.69
CA LEU A 303 -9.03 -5.34 -11.52
C LEU A 303 -9.22 -4.59 -12.83
N THR A 304 -10.26 -3.78 -12.87
CA THR A 304 -10.49 -2.78 -13.91
C THR A 304 -10.19 -1.39 -13.35
N LYS A 305 -9.97 -0.39 -14.22
CA LYS A 305 -9.75 1.00 -13.81
C LYS A 305 -10.88 1.53 -12.91
N ALA A 306 -12.12 1.14 -13.19
CA ALA A 306 -13.29 1.50 -12.38
C ALA A 306 -13.26 0.94 -10.94
N LYS A 307 -12.47 -0.12 -10.68
CA LYS A 307 -12.32 -0.75 -9.37
C LYS A 307 -10.98 -0.43 -8.71
N GLN A 308 -10.19 0.50 -9.26
CA GLN A 308 -8.86 0.84 -8.76
C GLN A 308 -8.90 1.39 -7.31
N GLU A 309 -9.98 2.07 -6.92
CA GLU A 309 -10.14 2.57 -5.54
C GLU A 309 -10.13 1.46 -4.47
N LEU A 310 -10.36 0.19 -4.86
CA LEU A 310 -10.30 -0.95 -3.95
C LEU A 310 -8.88 -1.32 -3.53
N ILE A 311 -7.86 -0.83 -4.25
CA ILE A 311 -6.46 -1.18 -3.99
C ILE A 311 -6.02 -0.51 -2.67
N PRO A 312 -5.65 -1.27 -1.62
CA PRO A 312 -5.12 -0.69 -0.39
C PRO A 312 -3.75 -0.08 -0.64
N CYS A 313 -3.32 0.86 0.19
CA CYS A 313 -1.95 1.35 0.13
C CYS A 313 -0.99 0.25 0.59
N HIS A 314 -0.09 -0.19 -0.30
CA HIS A 314 0.81 -1.32 -0.07
C HIS A 314 2.05 -0.88 0.71
N ILE A 315 1.87 -0.62 2.01
CA ILE A 315 2.95 -0.30 2.95
C ILE A 315 2.86 -1.22 4.15
N HIS A 316 3.97 -1.88 4.44
CA HIS A 316 4.07 -2.80 5.56
C HIS A 316 5.30 -2.48 6.39
N ALA A 317 5.10 -2.19 7.68
CA ALA A 317 6.17 -2.05 8.67
C ALA A 317 6.72 -3.45 8.98
N ARG A 318 7.60 -3.93 8.09
CA ARG A 318 8.12 -5.29 8.06
C ARG A 318 8.90 -5.63 9.32
N ARG A 319 9.83 -4.75 9.73
CA ARG A 319 10.76 -5.08 10.81
C ARG A 319 11.09 -3.87 11.67
N VAL A 320 11.24 -4.11 12.97
CA VAL A 320 11.71 -3.13 13.95
C VAL A 320 12.91 -3.72 14.69
N LEU A 321 13.97 -2.93 14.79
CA LEU A 321 15.16 -3.24 15.57
C LEU A 321 15.13 -2.40 16.86
N LEU A 322 15.31 -3.06 17.99
CA LEU A 322 15.39 -2.46 19.31
C LEU A 322 16.82 -2.69 19.87
N PRO A 323 17.76 -1.75 19.62
CA PRO A 323 19.11 -1.90 20.14
C PRO A 323 19.13 -1.72 21.67
N LYS A 324 19.92 -2.53 22.36
CA LYS A 324 20.10 -2.50 23.82
C LYS A 324 18.76 -2.48 24.56
N PHE A 325 17.91 -3.44 24.22
CA PHE A 325 16.58 -3.59 24.78
C PHE A 325 16.65 -4.53 25.98
N LEU A 326 16.38 -4.02 27.17
CA LEU A 326 16.64 -4.73 28.43
C LEU A 326 18.10 -5.25 28.44
N ASP A 327 18.30 -6.53 28.68
CA ASP A 327 19.60 -7.19 28.71
C ASP A 327 20.07 -7.70 27.33
N GLU A 328 19.26 -7.52 26.27
CA GLU A 328 19.60 -7.96 24.91
C GLU A 328 20.35 -6.86 24.13
N GLU A 329 21.46 -7.23 23.49
CA GLU A 329 22.25 -6.30 22.65
C GLU A 329 21.43 -5.71 21.50
N CYS A 330 20.58 -6.52 20.86
CA CYS A 330 19.65 -6.06 19.83
C CYS A 330 18.51 -7.06 19.64
N LEU A 331 17.28 -6.64 19.91
CA LEU A 331 16.09 -7.42 19.62
C LEU A 331 15.52 -7.03 18.25
N THR A 332 15.30 -8.02 17.38
CA THR A 332 14.69 -7.82 16.05
C THR A 332 13.30 -8.44 16.02
N LEU A 333 12.31 -7.65 15.63
CA LEU A 333 10.91 -8.07 15.53
C LEU A 333 10.45 -7.93 14.09
N GLU A 334 9.87 -8.99 13.53
CA GLU A 334 9.54 -9.08 12.12
C GLU A 334 8.11 -9.55 11.89
N ALA A 335 7.30 -8.77 11.18
CA ALA A 335 5.92 -9.07 10.87
C ALA A 335 5.82 -9.81 9.53
N PRO A 336 5.08 -10.93 9.44
CA PRO A 336 4.76 -11.54 8.16
C PRO A 336 3.84 -10.61 7.33
N LEU A 337 3.87 -10.76 6.00
CA LEU A 337 2.95 -10.02 5.14
C LEU A 337 1.49 -10.37 5.46
N ILE A 338 0.63 -9.36 5.52
CA ILE A 338 -0.80 -9.58 5.66
C ILE A 338 -1.38 -10.18 4.37
N PRO A 339 -2.46 -10.99 4.44
CA PRO A 339 -2.95 -11.74 3.28
C PRO A 339 -3.21 -10.92 2.01
N PRO A 340 -3.78 -9.69 2.07
CA PRO A 340 -3.98 -8.87 0.87
C PRO A 340 -2.66 -8.43 0.21
N LEU A 341 -1.62 -8.18 0.99
CA LEU A 341 -0.30 -7.76 0.50
C LEU A 341 0.48 -8.97 -0.03
N ASP A 342 0.46 -10.10 0.68
CA ASP A 342 1.01 -11.38 0.22
C ASP A 342 0.41 -11.79 -1.13
N TRP A 343 -0.92 -11.72 -1.26
CA TRP A 343 -1.61 -11.98 -2.52
C TRP A 343 -1.14 -11.07 -3.65
N THR A 344 -1.00 -9.76 -3.41
CA THR A 344 -0.49 -8.83 -4.42
C THR A 344 0.91 -9.23 -4.87
N CYS A 345 1.80 -9.52 -3.92
CA CYS A 345 3.16 -9.91 -4.26
C CYS A 345 3.21 -11.18 -5.11
N GLN A 346 2.35 -12.15 -4.83
CA GLN A 346 2.19 -13.37 -5.64
C GLN A 346 1.66 -13.06 -7.05
N GLN A 347 0.61 -12.24 -7.18
CA GLN A 347 0.07 -11.86 -8.49
C GLN A 347 1.11 -11.14 -9.36
N LEU A 348 1.95 -10.31 -8.74
CA LEU A 348 3.02 -9.58 -9.42
C LEU A 348 4.28 -10.42 -9.65
N LYS A 349 4.33 -11.63 -9.06
CA LYS A 349 5.43 -12.59 -9.17
C LYS A 349 6.79 -11.96 -8.86
N PHE A 350 6.86 -11.23 -7.75
CA PHE A 350 8.15 -10.77 -7.25
C PHE A 350 9.02 -12.00 -6.91
N LYS A 351 10.28 -11.97 -7.34
CA LYS A 351 11.25 -13.06 -7.20
C LYS A 351 12.17 -12.79 -5.99
N ASN A 352 12.92 -13.81 -5.57
CA ASN A 352 13.97 -13.69 -4.55
C ASN A 352 13.46 -13.19 -3.20
N ILE A 353 12.25 -13.59 -2.82
CA ILE A 353 11.66 -13.27 -1.53
C ILE A 353 11.57 -14.59 -0.77
N PRO A 354 12.36 -14.78 0.31
CA PRO A 354 12.45 -16.06 1.01
C PRO A 354 11.09 -16.65 1.39
N GLU A 355 10.16 -15.80 1.82
CA GLU A 355 8.78 -16.19 2.20
C GLU A 355 7.94 -16.77 1.06
N PHE A 356 8.29 -16.48 -0.19
CA PHE A 356 7.57 -16.97 -1.37
C PHE A 356 8.21 -18.23 -1.95
N GLU A 357 9.52 -18.40 -1.79
CA GLU A 357 10.26 -19.58 -2.25
C GLU A 357 9.97 -20.83 -1.41
N GLU A 358 9.65 -20.67 -0.12
CA GLU A 358 9.26 -21.79 0.74
C GLU A 358 7.87 -22.35 0.38
N LYS A 359 6.94 -21.52 -0.11
CA LYS A 359 5.58 -21.95 -0.50
C LYS A 359 5.59 -22.77 -1.79
N GLU A 360 6.42 -22.40 -2.77
CA GLU A 360 6.54 -23.15 -4.04
C GLU A 360 7.11 -24.57 -3.82
N LYS A 361 7.96 -24.79 -2.81
CA LYS A 361 8.50 -26.13 -2.49
C LYS A 361 7.46 -27.06 -1.86
N VAL A 362 6.48 -26.51 -1.14
CA VAL A 362 5.41 -27.28 -0.50
C VAL A 362 4.32 -27.69 -1.51
N GLU A 363 4.04 -26.88 -2.53
CA GLU A 363 3.04 -27.24 -3.55
C GLU A 363 3.53 -28.28 -4.58
N VAL A 364 4.85 -28.48 -4.71
CA VAL A 364 5.44 -29.44 -5.67
C VAL A 364 5.69 -30.82 -5.04
N SER A 365 5.36 -31.01 -3.75
CA SER A 365 5.57 -32.26 -3.01
C SER A 365 4.28 -33.04 -2.70
N LEU A 366 3.28 -32.97 -3.60
CA LEU A 366 2.08 -33.82 -3.58
C LEU A 366 2.05 -34.82 -4.74
#